data_AF-A0A2Z6MTC0-F1
#
_entry.id   AF-A0A2Z6MTC0-F1
#
_cell.length_a   1.000
_cell.length_b   1.000
_cell.length_c   1.000
_cell.angle_alpha   90.00
_cell.angle_beta   90.00
_cell.angle_gamma   90.00
#
_symmetry.space_group_name_H-M   'P 1'
#
loop_
_entity.id
_entity.type
_entity.pdbx_description
1 polymer ?
#
loop_
_entity_poly.entity_id
_entity_poly.type
_entity_poly.pdbx_seq_one_letter_code
_entity_poly.pdbx_strand_id
1 'polypeptide(L)'
;MVKLTMIARVTDGLPLAEGLDDGRDLTDGEFYKQQAKSLFKNLSRGHNEASRMSVESDTFIQKTKKLYQDTHTQRNIAKLNDELYEVHQIMTRNVQEVLGVGEQLDQVSQMSNRLSSESRVYADKARDLNRQLEL
;
A
#
# COMPACT_ATOMS: atom_id res chain seq x y z
N MET A 1 -19.32 -9.17 -6.61
CA MET A 1 -19.75 -7.75 -6.64
C MET A 1 -18.54 -6.90 -6.26
N VAL A 2 -18.27 -5.81 -6.99
CA VAL A 2 -17.12 -4.94 -6.68
C VAL A 2 -17.43 -4.13 -5.42
N LYS A 3 -16.70 -4.39 -4.32
CA LYS A 3 -16.91 -3.72 -3.02
C LYS A 3 -16.22 -2.34 -2.91
N LEU A 4 -15.07 -2.17 -3.58
CA LEU A 4 -14.26 -0.95 -3.52
C LEU A 4 -13.51 -0.74 -4.84
N THR A 5 -13.40 0.50 -5.29
CA THR A 5 -12.49 0.93 -6.36
C THR A 5 -11.76 2.18 -5.90
N MET A 6 -10.43 2.11 -5.80
CA MET A 6 -9.58 3.27 -5.48
C MET A 6 -8.52 3.45 -6.54
N ILE A 7 -8.34 4.68 -7.00
CA ILE A 7 -7.22 5.09 -7.85
C ILE A 7 -6.35 6.02 -7.03
N ALA A 8 -5.07 5.71 -6.93
CA ALA A 8 -4.10 6.55 -6.26
C ALA A 8 -2.83 6.67 -7.10
N ARG A 9 -2.11 7.76 -6.88
CA ARG A 9 -0.83 8.02 -7.51
C ARG A 9 0.26 7.24 -6.79
N VAL A 10 1.06 6.46 -7.53
CA VAL A 10 2.08 5.58 -6.96
C VAL A 10 3.22 6.35 -6.29
N THR A 11 3.57 7.54 -6.78
CA THR A 11 4.74 8.30 -6.31
C THR A 11 4.59 8.82 -4.89
N ASP A 12 3.38 9.11 -4.43
CA ASP A 12 3.13 9.73 -3.11
C ASP A 12 1.96 9.09 -2.37
N GLY A 13 1.26 8.13 -3.00
CA GLY A 13 0.11 7.46 -2.41
C GLY A 13 -1.16 8.32 -2.36
N LEU A 14 -1.19 9.46 -3.05
CA LEU A 14 -2.33 10.38 -3.04
C LEU A 14 -3.55 9.74 -3.72
N PRO A 15 -4.70 9.60 -3.03
CA PRO A 15 -5.94 9.15 -3.67
C PRO A 15 -6.41 10.18 -4.70
N LEU A 16 -6.71 9.71 -5.91
CA LEU A 16 -7.20 10.50 -7.05
C LEU A 16 -8.69 10.29 -7.31
N ALA A 17 -9.19 9.07 -7.06
CA ALA A 17 -10.60 8.74 -7.18
C ALA A 17 -10.97 7.58 -6.27
N GLU A 18 -12.18 7.60 -5.71
CA GLU A 18 -12.70 6.57 -4.82
C GLU A 18 -14.17 6.28 -5.15
N GLY A 19 -14.47 5.01 -5.43
CA GLY A 19 -15.82 4.50 -5.58
C GLY A 19 -16.07 3.39 -4.57
N LEU A 20 -16.86 3.67 -3.53
CA LEU A 20 -17.37 2.68 -2.57
C LEU A 20 -18.72 2.12 -3.03
N ASP A 21 -19.04 0.91 -2.62
CA ASP A 21 -20.38 0.34 -2.80
C ASP A 21 -21.24 0.55 -1.55
N ASP A 22 -22.35 1.28 -1.67
CA ASP A 22 -23.27 1.59 -0.55
C ASP A 22 -24.10 0.38 -0.07
N GLY A 23 -23.82 -0.80 -0.65
CA GLY A 23 -24.53 -2.05 -0.39
C GLY A 23 -24.09 -2.73 0.92
N ARG A 24 -24.71 -2.32 2.03
CA ARG A 24 -24.97 -3.07 3.29
C ARG A 24 -23.82 -3.69 4.10
N ASP A 25 -22.58 -3.80 3.62
CA ASP A 25 -21.41 -4.26 4.41
C ASP A 25 -20.40 -3.13 4.63
N LEU A 26 -20.77 -2.10 5.40
CA LEU A 26 -19.89 -0.95 5.68
C LEU A 26 -18.60 -1.34 6.44
N THR A 27 -18.65 -2.39 7.25
CA THR A 27 -17.50 -2.86 8.05
C THR A 27 -16.38 -3.44 7.18
N ASP A 28 -16.75 -4.22 6.15
CA ASP A 28 -15.81 -4.75 5.16
C ASP A 28 -15.23 -3.63 4.30
N GLY A 29 -16.09 -2.67 3.89
CA GLY A 29 -15.70 -1.53 3.05
C GLY A 29 -14.58 -0.68 3.67
N GLU A 30 -14.72 -0.34 4.96
CA GLU A 30 -13.69 0.41 5.69
C GLU A 30 -12.39 -0.39 5.87
N PHE A 31 -12.48 -1.69 6.11
CA PHE A 31 -11.31 -2.56 6.21
C PHE A 31 -10.51 -2.60 4.88
N TYR A 32 -11.18 -2.83 3.76
CA TYR A 32 -10.53 -2.82 2.44
C TYR A 32 -9.96 -1.44 2.08
N LYS A 33 -10.64 -0.37 2.48
CA LYS A 33 -10.16 1.00 2.31
C LYS A 33 -8.88 1.27 3.10
N GLN A 34 -8.80 0.80 4.35
CA GLN A 34 -7.59 0.92 5.16
C GLN A 34 -6.42 0.12 4.59
N GLN A 35 -6.67 -1.11 4.11
CA GLN A 35 -5.63 -1.89 3.42
C GLN A 35 -5.12 -1.19 2.16
N ALA A 36 -6.03 -0.69 1.31
CA ALA A 36 -5.67 0.03 0.08
C ALA A 36 -4.80 1.27 0.38
N LYS A 37 -5.17 2.07 1.39
CA LYS A 37 -4.36 3.21 1.85
C LYS A 37 -2.97 2.80 2.33
N SER A 38 -2.87 1.70 3.06
CA SER A 38 -1.60 1.18 3.55
C SER A 38 -0.71 0.67 2.41
N LEU A 39 -1.31 0.03 1.39
CA LEU A 39 -0.62 -0.37 0.16
C LEU A 39 -0.07 0.84 -0.59
N PHE A 40 -0.88 1.89 -0.78
CA PHE A 40 -0.41 3.12 -1.45
C PHE A 40 0.78 3.74 -0.72
N LYS A 41 0.75 3.78 0.61
CA LYS A 41 1.86 4.26 1.43
C LYS A 41 3.11 3.39 1.29
N ASN A 42 2.96 2.07 1.21
CA ASN A 42 4.10 1.17 1.04
C ASN A 42 4.71 1.27 -0.36
N LEU A 43 3.88 1.40 -1.40
CA LEU A 43 4.33 1.53 -2.79
C LEU A 43 4.97 2.88 -3.10
N SER A 44 4.58 3.95 -2.39
CA SER A 44 5.18 5.28 -2.56
C SER A 44 6.53 5.45 -1.86
N ARG A 45 6.97 4.48 -1.05
CA ARG A 45 8.26 4.54 -0.35
C ARG A 45 9.41 4.67 -1.36
N GLY A 46 10.26 5.68 -1.19
CA GLY A 46 11.44 5.92 -2.01
C GLY A 46 11.20 6.74 -3.30
N HIS A 47 9.97 7.18 -3.55
CA HIS A 47 9.68 8.11 -4.64
C HIS A 47 9.73 9.57 -4.17
N ASN A 48 10.21 10.47 -5.03
CA ASN A 48 10.28 11.92 -4.76
C ASN A 48 8.88 12.58 -4.86
N GLU A 49 8.74 13.76 -4.25
CA GLU A 49 7.51 14.58 -4.35
C GLU A 49 7.08 14.78 -5.81
N ALA A 50 5.83 14.44 -6.12
CA ALA A 50 5.29 14.53 -7.47
C ALA A 50 4.61 15.88 -7.75
N SER A 51 4.72 16.34 -9.00
CA SER A 51 4.10 17.54 -9.53
C SER A 51 2.57 17.60 -9.27
N ARG A 52 2.06 18.79 -8.95
CA ARG A 52 0.71 19.09 -8.44
C ARG A 52 -0.39 18.98 -9.51
N MET A 53 -0.58 17.82 -10.12
CA MET A 53 -1.65 17.60 -11.10
C MET A 53 -2.57 16.45 -10.67
N SER A 54 -3.88 16.71 -10.71
CA SER A 54 -4.95 15.73 -10.54
C SER A 54 -5.84 15.72 -11.78
N VAL A 55 -6.45 14.58 -12.12
CA VAL A 55 -7.38 14.41 -13.25
C VAL A 55 -8.72 13.92 -12.71
N GLU A 56 -9.80 14.65 -12.96
CA GLU A 56 -11.16 14.25 -12.55
C GLU A 56 -11.63 13.02 -13.33
N SER A 57 -11.73 11.86 -12.65
CA SER A 57 -12.09 10.56 -13.27
C SER A 57 -13.39 9.95 -12.73
N ASP A 58 -14.02 10.56 -11.72
CA ASP A 58 -15.15 9.99 -10.99
C ASP A 58 -16.32 9.57 -11.88
N THR A 59 -16.70 10.42 -12.85
CA THR A 59 -17.83 10.13 -13.75
C THR A 59 -17.60 8.86 -14.58
N PHE A 60 -16.37 8.65 -15.04
CA PHE A 60 -16.02 7.47 -15.84
C PHE A 60 -16.04 6.20 -14.98
N ILE A 61 -15.49 6.29 -13.76
CA ILE A 61 -15.46 5.17 -12.80
C ILE A 61 -16.88 4.77 -12.42
N GLN A 62 -17.74 5.72 -12.07
CA GLN A 62 -19.13 5.43 -11.70
C GLN A 62 -19.92 4.76 -12.84
N LYS A 63 -19.78 5.27 -14.07
CA LYS A 63 -20.43 4.66 -15.25
C LYS A 63 -19.95 3.24 -15.50
N THR A 64 -18.63 3.02 -15.43
CA THR A 64 -18.02 1.70 -15.63
C THR A 64 -18.45 0.74 -14.53
N LYS A 65 -18.46 1.16 -13.26
CA LYS A 65 -18.94 0.34 -12.14
C LYS A 65 -20.38 -0.11 -12.36
N LYS A 66 -21.28 0.80 -12.75
CA LYS A 66 -22.69 0.50 -13.00
C LYS A 66 -22.89 -0.55 -14.12
N LEU A 67 -22.06 -0.51 -15.16
CA LEU A 67 -22.08 -1.49 -16.25
C LEU A 67 -21.80 -2.93 -15.75
N TYR A 68 -20.88 -3.09 -14.82
CA TYR A 68 -20.49 -4.39 -14.27
C TYR A 68 -21.30 -4.82 -13.03
N GLN A 69 -22.19 -3.97 -12.54
CA GLN A 69 -23.04 -4.25 -11.39
C GLN A 69 -24.36 -4.93 -11.77
N ASP A 70 -24.79 -4.81 -13.04
CA ASP A 70 -26.09 -5.29 -13.47
C ASP A 70 -26.18 -6.83 -13.43
N THR A 71 -27.14 -7.31 -12.64
CA THR A 71 -27.10 -8.62 -12.00
C THR A 71 -28.11 -9.59 -12.61
N HIS A 72 -28.08 -9.81 -13.92
CA HIS A 72 -29.00 -10.78 -14.55
C HIS A 72 -28.59 -12.26 -14.39
N THR A 73 -27.56 -12.57 -13.59
CA THR A 73 -26.99 -13.92 -13.41
C THR A 73 -26.74 -14.33 -11.95
N GLN A 74 -27.56 -13.85 -11.00
CA GLN A 74 -27.36 -14.07 -9.55
C GLN A 74 -27.23 -15.54 -9.10
N ARG A 75 -27.85 -16.52 -9.80
CA ARG A 75 -27.74 -17.94 -9.42
C ARG A 75 -26.34 -18.54 -9.65
N ASN A 76 -25.58 -18.02 -10.62
CA ASN A 76 -24.21 -18.48 -10.88
C ASN A 76 -23.18 -17.81 -9.97
N ILE A 77 -23.51 -16.64 -9.38
CA ILE A 77 -22.58 -15.87 -8.54
C ILE A 77 -22.33 -16.56 -7.19
N ALA A 78 -23.33 -17.25 -6.62
CA ALA A 78 -23.12 -17.97 -5.36
C ALA A 78 -22.09 -19.11 -5.52
N LYS A 79 -22.23 -19.94 -6.56
CA LYS A 79 -21.25 -20.99 -6.88
C LYS A 79 -19.87 -20.42 -7.21
N LEU A 80 -19.83 -19.33 -7.98
CA LEU A 80 -18.57 -18.65 -8.30
C LEU A 80 -17.89 -18.08 -7.04
N ASN A 81 -18.66 -17.54 -6.09
CA ASN A 81 -18.12 -17.05 -4.83
C ASN A 81 -17.54 -18.19 -3.97
N ASP A 82 -18.19 -19.35 -3.96
CA ASP A 82 -17.69 -20.54 -3.26
C ASP A 82 -16.40 -21.05 -3.92
N GLU A 83 -16.35 -21.11 -5.26
CA GLU A 83 -15.14 -21.50 -6.01
C GLU A 83 -13.98 -20.49 -5.88
N LEU A 84 -14.30 -19.20 -5.69
CA LEU A 84 -13.32 -18.12 -5.50
C LEU A 84 -12.94 -17.88 -4.04
N TYR A 85 -13.49 -18.63 -3.09
CA TYR A 85 -13.21 -18.45 -1.67
C TYR A 85 -11.72 -18.67 -1.34
N GLU A 86 -11.11 -19.69 -1.93
CA GLU A 86 -9.68 -19.97 -1.76
C GLU A 86 -8.81 -18.84 -2.34
N VAL A 87 -9.17 -18.33 -3.52
CA VAL A 87 -8.49 -17.19 -4.15
C VAL A 87 -8.58 -15.95 -3.27
N HIS A 88 -9.74 -15.72 -2.64
CA HIS A 88 -9.93 -14.62 -1.71
C HIS A 88 -9.03 -14.74 -0.47
N GLN A 89 -8.90 -15.95 0.09
CA GLN A 89 -7.98 -16.21 1.21
C GLN A 89 -6.51 -15.98 0.82
N ILE A 90 -6.09 -16.46 -0.34
CA ILE A 90 -4.73 -16.26 -0.85
C ILE A 90 -4.43 -14.77 -1.03
N MET A 91 -5.35 -14.03 -1.66
CA MET A 91 -5.17 -12.59 -1.88
C MET A 91 -5.14 -11.81 -0.56
N THR A 92 -5.95 -12.20 0.42
CA THR A 92 -5.92 -11.59 1.76
C THR A 92 -4.55 -11.78 2.41
N ARG A 93 -4.00 -12.99 2.33
CA ARG A 93 -2.67 -13.29 2.83
C ARG A 93 -1.58 -12.52 2.09
N ASN A 94 -1.64 -12.48 0.75
CA ASN A 94 -0.66 -11.75 -0.06
C ASN A 94 -0.63 -10.25 0.27
N VAL A 95 -1.80 -9.64 0.47
CA VAL A 95 -1.87 -8.23 0.88
C VAL A 95 -1.25 -8.03 2.25
N GLN A 96 -1.52 -8.92 3.22
CA GLN A 96 -0.88 -8.86 4.54
C GLN A 96 0.64 -9.01 4.46
N GLU A 97 1.14 -9.93 3.63
CA GLU A 97 2.58 -10.13 3.43
C GLU A 97 3.24 -8.87 2.84
N VAL A 98 2.65 -8.25 1.80
CA VAL A 98 3.15 -6.98 1.23
C VAL A 98 3.11 -5.85 2.26
N LEU A 99 2.08 -5.80 3.10
CA LEU A 99 1.99 -4.81 4.17
C LEU A 99 3.09 -5.02 5.23
N GLY A 100 3.31 -6.26 5.67
CA GLY A 100 4.34 -6.63 6.64
C GLY A 100 5.78 -6.44 6.15
N VAL A 101 6.04 -6.64 4.85
CA VAL A 101 7.34 -6.33 4.23
C VAL A 101 7.70 -4.85 4.39
N GLY A 102 6.71 -3.95 4.35
CA GLY A 102 6.93 -2.53 4.65
C GLY A 102 7.50 -2.31 6.07
N GLU A 103 6.91 -2.95 7.08
CA GLU A 103 7.38 -2.79 8.47
C GLU A 103 8.81 -3.32 8.66
N GLN A 104 9.13 -4.46 8.03
CA GLN A 104 10.49 -5.01 8.06
C GLN A 104 11.50 -4.09 7.36
N LEU A 105 11.13 -3.48 6.24
CA LEU A 105 11.98 -2.51 5.54
C LEU A 105 12.27 -1.26 6.38
N ASP A 106 11.29 -0.77 7.16
CA ASP A 106 11.49 0.37 8.06
C ASP A 106 12.51 0.02 9.16
N GLN A 107 12.38 -1.18 9.75
CA GLN A 107 13.32 -1.67 10.75
C GLN A 107 14.74 -1.79 10.19
N VAL A 108 14.90 -2.37 9.00
CA VAL A 108 16.21 -2.50 8.34
C VAL A 108 16.78 -1.13 7.97
N SER A 109 15.96 -0.20 7.49
CA SER A 109 16.37 1.19 7.22
C SER A 109 16.89 1.88 8.48
N GLN A 110 16.18 1.74 9.61
CA GLN A 110 16.60 2.30 10.89
C GLN A 110 17.93 1.69 11.37
N MET A 111 18.07 0.35 11.29
CA MET A 111 19.32 -0.33 11.63
C MET A 111 20.49 0.14 10.76
N SER A 112 20.27 0.28 9.45
CA SER A 112 21.29 0.76 8.50
C SER A 112 21.74 2.18 8.81
N ASN A 113 20.80 3.09 9.06
CA ASN A 113 21.11 4.48 9.45
C ASN A 113 21.91 4.54 10.75
N ARG A 114 21.52 3.75 11.76
CA ARG A 114 22.23 3.66 13.03
C ARG A 114 23.64 3.14 12.84
N LEU A 115 23.81 2.01 12.16
CA LEU A 115 25.12 1.40 11.91
C LEU A 115 26.03 2.36 11.12
N SER A 116 25.51 3.03 10.09
CA SER A 116 26.29 4.01 9.33
C SER A 116 26.73 5.19 10.20
N SER A 117 25.89 5.64 11.14
CA SER A 117 26.21 6.75 12.04
C SER A 117 27.27 6.34 13.07
N GLU A 118 27.11 5.18 13.70
CA GLU A 118 28.05 4.65 14.69
C GLU A 118 29.41 4.32 14.05
N SER A 119 29.41 3.80 12.82
CA SER A 119 30.63 3.51 12.07
C SER A 119 31.44 4.77 11.77
N ARG A 120 30.78 5.90 11.43
CA ARG A 120 31.47 7.19 11.24
C ARG A 120 32.12 7.67 12.53
N VAL A 121 31.39 7.64 13.65
CA VAL A 121 31.92 8.03 14.96
C VAL A 121 33.11 7.17 15.37
N TYR A 122 33.04 5.86 15.13
CA TYR A 122 34.15 4.96 15.43
C TYR A 122 35.38 5.25 14.56
N ALA A 123 35.18 5.48 13.26
CA ALA A 123 36.26 5.84 12.35
C ALA A 123 36.96 7.15 12.76
N ASP A 124 36.20 8.16 13.18
CA ASP A 124 36.76 9.43 13.63
C ASP A 124 37.54 9.27 14.95
N LYS A 125 36.99 8.53 15.92
CA LYS A 125 37.70 8.21 17.18
C LYS A 125 39.00 7.45 16.94
N ALA A 126 39.00 6.48 16.03
CA ALA A 126 40.20 5.72 15.68
C ALA A 126 41.28 6.61 15.05
N ARG A 127 40.89 7.56 14.17
CA ARG A 127 41.81 8.54 13.58
C ARG A 127 42.40 9.48 14.62
N ASP A 128 41.60 9.91 15.58
CA ASP A 128 42.04 10.80 16.65
C ASP A 128 43.01 10.10 17.60
N LEU A 129 42.72 8.85 17.98
CA LEU A 129 43.62 8.05 18.80
C LEU A 129 44.97 7.82 18.11
N ASN A 130 44.96 7.51 16.80
CA ASN A 130 46.20 7.30 16.05
C ASN A 130 47.05 8.58 15.99
N ARG A 131 46.43 9.75 15.88
CA ARG A 131 47.11 11.05 15.95
C ARG A 131 47.71 11.34 17.33
N GLN A 132 47.06 10.90 18.41
CA GLN A 132 47.58 11.08 19.77
C GLN A 132 48.79 10.17 20.07
N LEU A 133 48.88 9.01 19.42
CA LEU A 133 50.00 8.08 19.58
C LEU A 133 51.26 8.48 18.79
N GLU A 134 51.12 9.36 17.79
CA GLU A 134 52.22 9.88 16.97
C GLU A 134 52.87 11.16 17.53
N LEU A 135 52.42 11.64 18.71
CA LEU A 135 52.99 12.75 19.48
C LEU A 135 53.74 12.25 20.73
#